data_AF-A0A1F5AH05-F1
#
_entry.id   AF-A0A1F5AH05-F1
#
_cell.length_a   1.000
_cell.length_b   1.000
_cell.length_c   1.000
_cell.angle_alpha   90.00
_cell.angle_beta   90.00
_cell.angle_gamma   90.00
#
_symmetry.space_group_name_H-M   'P 1'
#
loop_
_entity.id
_entity.type
_entity.pdbx_description
1 polymer ?
#
loop_
_entity_poly.entity_id
_entity_poly.type
_entity_poly.pdbx_seq_one_letter_code
_entity_poly.pdbx_strand_id
1 'polypeptide(L)'
;MMDARPGYVFIMLLFVVIAMGIGLLVAVPVWQTQIQREREEELIFRGKQYVEAVRLFQVKKPGTFPKSLEELVEEKCLRRPYRDPMNMEGDWNVIILPQGVPGALARSRPLGAPGRAGQRQEQGETGQSFAVQSILVAPQSALPSIRNAQIIGVVSSSTKKSFRLYNDAESYDKWLFFYGQDPKQTPEIIYYGQETTPKGEQNKEGVGDPDL
;
A
#
# COMPACT_ATOMS: atom_id res chain seq x y z
N MET A 1 -56.36 -21.43 35.62
CA MET A 1 -56.33 -20.21 34.79
C MET A 1 -55.29 -19.31 35.42
N MET A 2 -54.12 -19.13 34.78
CA MET A 2 -53.08 -18.26 35.33
C MET A 2 -53.51 -16.81 35.06
N ASP A 3 -54.07 -16.15 36.07
CA ASP A 3 -54.24 -14.70 36.05
C ASP A 3 -52.86 -14.07 36.13
N ALA A 4 -52.22 -13.90 34.97
CA ALA A 4 -50.99 -13.14 34.85
C ALA A 4 -51.29 -11.72 35.31
N ARG A 5 -50.85 -11.37 36.53
CA ARG A 5 -50.93 -10.00 37.03
C ARG A 5 -50.30 -9.08 35.97
N PRO A 6 -50.93 -7.96 35.58
CA PRO A 6 -50.50 -7.12 34.46
C PRO A 6 -49.00 -6.77 34.48
N GLY A 7 -48.40 -6.63 35.67
CA GLY A 7 -46.97 -6.34 35.82
C GLY A 7 -46.02 -7.45 35.33
N TYR A 8 -46.40 -8.73 35.37
CA TYR A 8 -45.53 -9.82 34.89
C TYR A 8 -45.38 -9.82 33.36
N VAL A 9 -46.45 -9.47 32.64
CA VAL A 9 -46.44 -9.39 31.17
C VAL A 9 -45.47 -8.30 30.70
N PHE A 10 -45.42 -7.15 31.38
CA PHE A 10 -44.46 -6.08 31.08
C PHE A 10 -43.01 -6.52 31.31
N ILE A 11 -42.72 -7.27 32.38
CA ILE A 11 -41.37 -7.76 32.68
C ILE A 11 -40.93 -8.79 31.63
N MET A 12 -41.81 -9.71 31.24
CA MET A 12 -41.53 -10.68 30.18
C MET A 12 -41.28 -10.00 28.83
N LEU A 13 -42.12 -9.03 28.46
CA LEU A 13 -41.94 -8.24 27.23
C LEU A 13 -40.59 -7.50 27.25
N LEU A 14 -40.25 -6.85 28.36
CA LEU A 14 -38.97 -6.15 28.52
C LEU A 14 -37.79 -7.11 28.33
N PHE A 15 -37.86 -8.32 28.90
CA PHE A 15 -36.85 -9.34 28.72
C PHE A 15 -36.69 -9.78 27.26
N VAL A 16 -37.79 -9.94 26.52
CA VAL A 16 -37.76 -10.28 25.10
C VAL A 16 -37.12 -9.16 24.27
N VAL A 17 -37.49 -7.89 24.54
CA VAL A 17 -36.91 -6.74 23.84
C VAL A 17 -35.42 -6.61 24.15
N ILE A 18 -35.00 -6.79 25.40
CA ILE A 18 -33.59 -6.78 25.80
C ILE A 18 -32.82 -7.92 25.13
N ALA A 19 -33.36 -9.15 25.16
CA ALA A 19 -32.73 -10.31 24.53
C ALA A 19 -32.56 -10.10 23.02
N MET A 20 -33.56 -9.53 22.34
CA MET A 20 -33.48 -9.20 20.92
C MET A 20 -32.46 -8.07 20.66
N GLY A 21 -32.41 -7.06 21.52
CA GLY A 21 -31.40 -6.00 21.45
C GLY A 21 -29.97 -6.52 21.57
N ILE A 22 -29.71 -7.47 22.50
CA ILE A 22 -28.40 -8.12 22.65
C ILE A 22 -28.08 -8.97 21.41
N GLY A 23 -29.06 -9.71 20.87
CA GLY A 23 -28.89 -10.52 19.68
C GLY A 23 -28.39 -9.72 18.46
N LEU A 24 -28.88 -8.49 18.29
CA LEU A 24 -28.45 -7.61 17.18
C LEU A 24 -27.00 -7.12 17.32
N LEU A 25 -26.50 -6.92 18.54
CA LEU A 25 -25.13 -6.43 18.77
C LEU A 25 -24.06 -7.44 18.32
N VAL A 26 -24.36 -8.75 18.39
CA VAL A 26 -23.43 -9.81 17.99
C VAL A 26 -23.15 -9.81 16.47
N ALA A 27 -24.06 -9.29 15.64
CA ALA A 27 -23.90 -9.27 14.18
C ALA A 27 -23.01 -8.12 13.66
N VAL A 28 -22.91 -7.01 14.40
CA VAL A 28 -22.14 -5.80 14.01
C VAL A 28 -20.66 -6.06 13.71
N PRO A 29 -19.88 -6.76 14.56
CA PRO A 29 -18.43 -6.92 14.34
C PRO A 29 -18.10 -7.68 13.05
N VAL A 30 -18.93 -8.65 12.65
CA VAL A 30 -18.72 -9.44 11.42
C VAL A 30 -18.81 -8.53 10.19
N TRP A 31 -19.78 -7.62 10.13
CA TRP A 31 -19.90 -6.70 8.99
C TRP A 31 -18.72 -5.76 8.84
N GLN A 32 -18.17 -5.23 9.93
CA GLN A 32 -17.00 -4.35 9.87
C GLN A 32 -15.79 -5.05 9.23
N THR A 33 -15.59 -6.33 9.54
CA THR A 33 -14.50 -7.11 8.94
C THR A 33 -14.70 -7.35 7.44
N GLN A 34 -15.93 -7.58 6.98
CA GLN A 34 -16.22 -7.74 5.56
C GLN A 34 -15.99 -6.43 4.80
N ILE A 35 -16.49 -5.31 5.32
CA ILE A 35 -16.27 -3.99 4.73
C ILE A 35 -14.78 -3.67 4.63
N GLN A 36 -13.99 -3.98 5.66
CA GLN A 36 -12.55 -3.76 5.60
C GLN A 36 -11.87 -4.62 4.52
N ARG A 37 -12.24 -5.90 4.41
CA ARG A 37 -11.71 -6.79 3.35
C ARG A 37 -12.05 -6.29 1.94
N GLU A 38 -13.26 -5.81 1.73
CA GLU A 38 -13.67 -5.22 0.45
C GLU A 38 -12.85 -3.96 0.15
N ARG A 39 -12.61 -3.10 1.14
CA ARG A 39 -11.75 -1.91 0.99
C ARG A 39 -10.30 -2.28 0.69
N GLU A 40 -9.77 -3.34 1.28
CA GLU A 40 -8.42 -3.85 0.99
C GLU A 40 -8.30 -4.34 -0.46
N GLU A 41 -9.30 -5.07 -0.96
CA GLU A 41 -9.33 -5.51 -2.35
C GLU A 41 -9.41 -4.33 -3.31
N GLU A 42 -10.25 -3.36 -2.97
CA GLU A 42 -10.37 -2.13 -3.75
C GLU A 42 -9.09 -1.30 -3.71
N LEU A 43 -8.39 -1.23 -2.58
CA LEU A 43 -7.10 -0.57 -2.46
C LEU A 43 -6.08 -1.19 -3.42
N ILE A 44 -5.97 -2.52 -3.43
CA ILE A 44 -5.07 -3.24 -4.34
C ILE A 44 -5.49 -3.03 -5.80
N PHE A 45 -6.78 -3.10 -6.10
CA PHE A 45 -7.28 -2.88 -7.45
C PHE A 45 -6.93 -1.46 -7.94
N ARG A 46 -7.24 -0.44 -7.14
CA ARG A 46 -6.95 0.97 -7.46
C ARG A 46 -5.44 1.22 -7.56
N GLY A 47 -4.64 0.67 -6.64
CA GLY A 47 -3.17 0.73 -6.69
C GLY A 47 -2.60 0.15 -7.99
N LYS A 48 -3.10 -1.02 -8.42
CA LYS A 48 -2.72 -1.64 -9.71
C LYS A 48 -3.06 -0.78 -10.92
N GLN A 49 -4.18 -0.04 -10.89
CA GLN A 49 -4.54 0.88 -11.98
C GLN A 49 -3.52 2.01 -12.12
N TYR A 50 -2.97 2.52 -11.01
CA TYR A 50 -1.90 3.52 -11.06
C TYR A 50 -0.59 2.94 -11.60
N VAL A 51 -0.21 1.73 -11.18
CA VAL A 51 0.98 1.05 -11.73
C VAL A 51 0.85 0.84 -13.24
N GLU A 52 -0.32 0.40 -13.69
CA GLU A 52 -0.59 0.21 -15.13
C GLU A 52 -0.59 1.56 -15.87
N ALA A 53 -1.14 2.62 -15.28
CA ALA A 53 -1.09 3.95 -15.88
C ALA A 53 0.35 4.44 -16.05
N VAL A 54 1.23 4.23 -15.06
CA VAL A 54 2.65 4.57 -15.17
C VAL A 54 3.33 3.72 -16.25
N ARG A 55 3.01 2.43 -16.33
CA ARG A 55 3.49 1.53 -17.41
C ARG A 55 3.09 2.06 -18.79
N LEU A 56 1.82 2.40 -18.99
CA LEU A 56 1.31 2.95 -20.25
C LEU A 56 1.98 4.29 -20.59
N PHE A 57 2.22 5.14 -19.60
CA PHE A 57 2.95 6.39 -19.78
C PHE A 57 4.37 6.14 -20.27
N GLN A 58 5.07 5.16 -19.69
CA GLN A 58 6.42 4.79 -20.12
C GLN A 58 6.44 4.21 -21.55
N VAL A 59 5.45 3.42 -21.93
CA VAL A 59 5.31 2.92 -23.31
C VAL A 59 5.07 4.06 -24.29
N LYS A 60 4.30 5.09 -23.90
CA LYS A 60 4.00 6.26 -24.72
C LYS A 60 5.19 7.23 -24.83
N LYS A 61 5.92 7.43 -23.73
CA LYS A 61 7.06 8.34 -23.61
C LYS A 61 8.24 7.61 -22.93
N PRO A 62 9.03 6.85 -23.70
CA PRO A 62 10.09 6.01 -23.13
C PRO A 62 11.14 6.85 -22.39
N GLY A 63 11.47 6.44 -21.17
CA GLY A 63 12.48 7.09 -20.33
C GLY A 63 11.99 8.33 -19.57
N THR A 64 10.70 8.65 -19.62
CA THR A 64 10.11 9.70 -18.80
C THR A 64 9.04 9.15 -17.86
N PHE A 65 8.93 9.74 -16.69
CA PHE A 65 7.90 9.44 -15.70
C PHE A 65 7.04 10.69 -15.47
N PRO A 66 5.76 10.53 -15.13
CA PRO A 66 4.87 11.65 -14.88
C PRO A 66 5.33 12.46 -13.67
N LYS A 67 5.18 13.79 -13.74
CA LYS A 67 5.53 14.70 -12.65
C LYS A 67 4.40 14.85 -11.63
N SER A 68 3.17 14.57 -12.04
CA SER A 68 1.98 14.62 -11.20
C SER A 68 0.98 13.52 -11.59
N LEU A 69 0.02 13.21 -10.71
CA LEU A 69 -1.00 12.20 -10.99
C LEU A 69 -2.02 12.71 -12.04
N GLU A 70 -2.17 14.02 -12.17
CA GLU A 70 -3.04 14.66 -13.15
C GLU A 70 -2.52 14.46 -14.58
N GLU A 71 -1.19 14.44 -14.76
CA GLU A 71 -0.56 14.16 -16.05
C GLU A 71 -0.94 12.76 -16.59
N LEU A 72 -1.08 11.77 -15.69
CA LEU A 72 -1.54 10.42 -16.06
C LEU A 72 -2.99 10.42 -16.57
N VAL A 73 -3.84 11.32 -16.06
CA VAL A 73 -5.22 11.48 -16.51
C VAL A 73 -5.27 12.22 -17.84
N GLU A 74 -4.49 13.29 -17.97
CA GLU A 74 -4.39 14.10 -19.20
C GLU A 74 -3.90 13.28 -20.40
N GLU A 75 -2.87 12.45 -20.19
CA GLU A 75 -2.30 11.59 -21.23
C GLU A 75 -3.16 10.35 -21.55
N LYS A 76 -4.32 10.22 -20.91
CA LYS A 76 -5.27 9.10 -21.02
C LYS A 76 -4.68 7.75 -20.60
N CYS A 77 -3.68 7.76 -19.71
CA CYS A 77 -3.13 6.56 -19.11
C CYS A 77 -4.03 6.02 -17.99
N LEU A 78 -4.81 6.89 -17.36
CA LEU A 78 -5.79 6.54 -16.34
C LEU A 78 -7.21 6.93 -16.78
N ARG A 79 -8.18 6.02 -16.63
CA ARG A 79 -9.58 6.27 -17.03
C ARG A 79 -10.26 7.34 -16.17
N ARG A 80 -9.94 7.36 -14.88
CA ARG A 80 -10.46 8.30 -13.88
C ARG A 80 -9.50 8.36 -12.70
N PRO A 81 -9.38 9.50 -11.99
CA PRO A 81 -8.66 9.54 -10.73
C PRO A 81 -9.37 8.65 -9.71
N TYR A 82 -8.64 7.69 -9.13
CA TYR A 82 -9.16 6.80 -8.10
C TYR A 82 -8.80 7.35 -6.73
N ARG A 83 -9.73 7.37 -5.79
CA ARG A 83 -9.45 7.80 -4.41
C ARG A 83 -8.83 6.66 -3.60
N ASP A 84 -8.14 6.97 -2.52
CA ASP A 84 -7.74 5.95 -1.55
C ASP A 84 -8.98 5.52 -0.73
N PRO A 85 -9.37 4.22 -0.69
CA PRO A 85 -10.50 3.75 0.11
C PRO A 85 -10.21 3.64 1.62
N MET A 86 -8.95 3.78 2.05
CA MET A 86 -8.54 3.64 3.45
C MET A 86 -8.60 4.93 4.27
N ASN A 87 -8.64 6.08 3.59
CA ASN A 87 -8.77 7.38 4.20
C ASN A 87 -10.12 8.03 3.85
N MET A 88 -10.49 9.05 4.61
CA MET A 88 -11.73 9.78 4.37
C MET A 88 -11.56 10.86 3.29
N GLU A 89 -10.36 11.42 3.18
CA GLU A 89 -9.99 12.48 2.24
C GLU A 89 -9.89 11.95 0.79
N GLY A 90 -9.52 10.68 0.62
CA GLY A 90 -9.35 10.02 -0.67
C GLY A 90 -7.96 10.22 -1.29
N ASP A 91 -7.02 10.81 -0.55
CA ASP A 91 -5.74 11.27 -1.07
C ASP A 91 -4.66 10.19 -1.02
N TRP A 92 -3.86 10.09 -2.08
CA TRP A 92 -2.73 9.16 -2.14
C TRP A 92 -1.43 9.85 -1.77
N ASN A 93 -0.54 9.11 -1.11
CA ASN A 93 0.87 9.43 -1.11
C ASN A 93 1.49 8.90 -2.41
N VAL A 94 2.38 9.68 -2.99
CA VAL A 94 3.07 9.33 -4.24
C VAL A 94 4.43 8.73 -3.94
N ILE A 95 4.79 7.72 -4.73
CA ILE A 95 6.11 7.10 -4.68
C ILE A 95 6.95 7.76 -5.77
N ILE A 96 8.01 8.42 -5.34
CA ILE A 96 8.91 9.20 -6.18
C ILE A 96 10.26 8.48 -6.24
N LEU A 97 10.82 8.43 -7.45
CA LEU A 97 12.18 7.97 -7.65
C LEU A 97 13.16 9.04 -7.16
N PRO A 98 14.03 8.75 -6.17
CA PRO A 98 14.96 9.74 -5.66
C PRO A 98 16.06 10.01 -6.70
N GLN A 99 15.85 11.03 -7.54
CA GLN A 99 16.83 11.51 -8.51
C GLN A 99 17.98 12.18 -7.74
N GLY A 100 19.16 11.54 -7.74
CA GLY A 100 20.37 12.05 -7.06
C GLY A 100 20.84 11.23 -5.85
N VAL A 101 20.14 10.15 -5.48
CA VAL A 101 20.64 9.19 -4.48
C VAL A 101 21.42 8.09 -5.20
N PRO A 102 22.74 7.90 -4.92
CA PRO A 102 23.51 6.81 -5.50
C PRO A 102 22.82 5.47 -5.20
N GLY A 103 22.39 4.74 -6.25
CA GLY A 103 21.74 3.43 -6.11
C GLY A 103 20.22 3.39 -6.35
N ALA A 104 19.54 4.52 -6.54
CA ALA A 104 18.07 4.56 -6.76
C ALA A 104 17.59 3.76 -8.00
N LEU A 105 18.46 3.61 -8.99
CA LEU A 105 18.26 2.75 -10.16
C LEU A 105 19.50 1.89 -10.36
N ALA A 106 19.51 0.67 -9.82
CA ALA A 106 20.50 -0.31 -10.24
C ALA A 106 20.09 -0.80 -11.64
N ARG A 107 20.76 -0.29 -12.68
CA ARG A 107 20.72 -0.90 -14.01
C ARG A 107 21.28 -2.31 -13.86
N SER A 108 20.43 -3.32 -14.02
CA SER A 108 20.87 -4.69 -14.25
C SER A 108 21.76 -4.67 -15.50
N ARG A 109 23.06 -4.77 -15.27
CA ARG A 109 24.09 -4.80 -16.31
C ARG A 109 23.85 -6.08 -17.13
N PRO A 110 23.66 -6.04 -18.46
CA PRO A 110 23.62 -7.28 -19.23
C PRO A 110 25.03 -7.87 -19.21
N LEU A 111 25.22 -8.90 -18.40
CA LEU A 111 26.48 -9.64 -18.36
C LEU A 111 26.48 -10.67 -19.49
N GLY A 112 27.23 -10.36 -20.55
CA GLY A 112 27.84 -11.36 -21.43
C GLY A 112 27.22 -11.56 -22.81
N ALA A 113 27.97 -11.18 -23.86
CA ALA A 113 27.87 -11.75 -25.20
C ALA A 113 28.82 -12.97 -25.33
N PRO A 114 28.90 -13.64 -26.50
CA PRO A 114 28.09 -14.78 -26.93
C PRO A 114 28.82 -16.13 -26.70
N GLY A 115 28.09 -17.16 -26.25
CA GLY A 115 28.62 -18.50 -26.04
C GLY A 115 27.54 -19.59 -26.12
N ARG A 116 27.41 -20.16 -27.32
CA ARG A 116 26.89 -21.49 -27.71
C ARG A 116 25.89 -22.25 -26.81
N ALA A 117 24.76 -22.57 -27.46
CA ALA A 117 23.92 -23.77 -27.35
C ALA A 117 23.07 -24.00 -26.09
N GLY A 118 21.77 -23.74 -26.26
CA GLY A 118 20.74 -24.72 -25.91
C GLY A 118 20.03 -24.52 -24.57
N GLN A 119 19.13 -23.54 -24.48
CA GLN A 119 17.94 -23.71 -23.65
C GLN A 119 16.78 -22.83 -24.10
N ARG A 120 15.59 -23.43 -23.98
CA ARG A 120 14.29 -22.97 -24.48
C ARG A 120 13.94 -21.59 -23.93
N GLN A 121 13.56 -20.72 -24.84
CA GLN A 121 13.18 -19.33 -24.61
C GLN A 121 11.77 -19.28 -24.04
N GLU A 122 11.64 -18.98 -22.74
CA GLU A 122 10.41 -18.37 -22.22
C GLU A 122 10.52 -16.86 -22.45
N GLN A 123 9.78 -16.42 -23.44
CA GLN A 123 9.67 -15.04 -23.88
C GLN A 123 8.72 -14.32 -22.93
N GLY A 124 9.25 -13.46 -22.07
CA GLY A 124 8.48 -12.61 -21.16
C GLY A 124 9.14 -11.24 -21.01
N GLU A 125 8.58 -10.26 -21.73
CA GLU A 125 8.72 -8.81 -21.56
C GLU A 125 10.13 -8.21 -21.39
N THR A 126 10.62 -7.60 -22.47
CA THR A 126 11.68 -6.57 -22.46
C THR A 126 11.18 -5.29 -21.79
N GLY A 127 10.91 -5.33 -20.49
CA GLY A 127 10.88 -4.16 -19.62
C GLY A 127 12.26 -4.05 -18.96
N GLN A 128 12.85 -2.86 -18.94
CA GLN A 128 14.07 -2.64 -18.16
C GLN A 128 13.76 -2.96 -16.70
N SER A 129 14.28 -4.08 -16.19
CA SER A 129 14.11 -4.47 -14.79
C SER A 129 15.05 -3.60 -13.95
N PHE A 130 14.51 -2.50 -13.44
CA PHE A 130 15.18 -1.62 -12.50
C PHE A 130 14.98 -2.19 -11.09
N ALA A 131 16.06 -2.59 -10.42
CA ALA A 131 15.98 -2.84 -8.99
C ALA A 131 15.97 -1.46 -8.29
N VAL A 132 14.79 -1.06 -7.83
CA VAL A 132 14.60 0.18 -7.07
C VAL A 132 15.03 -0.11 -5.63
N GLN A 133 16.18 0.42 -5.22
CA GLN A 133 16.74 0.16 -3.88
C GLN A 133 16.12 1.06 -2.80
N SER A 134 15.86 2.32 -3.14
CA SER A 134 15.24 3.30 -2.24
C SER A 134 14.16 4.10 -2.97
N ILE A 135 13.07 4.37 -2.25
CA ILE A 135 11.95 5.17 -2.71
C ILE A 135 11.68 6.32 -1.77
N LEU A 136 11.26 7.45 -2.33
CA LEU A 136 10.78 8.59 -1.56
C LEU A 136 9.25 8.60 -1.60
N VAL A 137 8.60 8.46 -0.46
CA VAL A 137 7.16 8.59 -0.31
C VAL A 137 6.84 10.01 0.14
N ALA A 138 6.03 10.72 -0.63
CA ALA A 138 5.63 12.09 -0.32
C ALA A 138 4.11 12.27 -0.47
N PRO A 139 3.49 13.15 0.31
CA PRO A 139 2.10 13.54 0.05
C PRO A 139 2.04 14.29 -1.29
N GLN A 140 0.94 14.09 -2.03
CA GLN A 140 0.73 14.76 -3.33
C GLN A 140 0.86 16.30 -3.26
N SER A 141 0.49 16.90 -2.12
CA SER A 141 0.62 18.35 -1.88
C SER A 141 2.07 18.84 -1.78
N ALA A 142 3.03 17.95 -1.48
CA ALA A 142 4.45 18.29 -1.42
C ALA A 142 5.17 18.17 -2.78
N LEU A 143 4.51 17.60 -3.81
CA LEU A 143 5.08 17.45 -5.15
C LEU A 143 5.66 18.74 -5.74
N PRO A 144 4.98 19.92 -5.66
CA PRO A 144 5.51 21.16 -6.22
C PRO A 144 6.83 21.61 -5.56
N SER A 145 7.09 21.19 -4.32
CA SER A 145 8.33 21.50 -3.60
C SER A 145 9.49 20.59 -3.99
N ILE A 146 9.23 19.44 -4.59
CA ILE A 146 10.23 18.44 -4.97
C ILE A 146 10.69 18.72 -6.41
N ARG A 147 11.95 19.14 -6.56
CA ARG A 147 12.54 19.37 -7.89
C ARG A 147 12.64 18.06 -8.66
N ASN A 148 12.12 18.04 -9.88
CA ASN A 148 12.13 16.88 -10.78
C ASN A 148 11.52 15.61 -10.18
N ALA A 149 10.39 15.74 -9.47
CA ALA A 149 9.63 14.59 -9.01
C ALA A 149 9.26 13.68 -10.20
N GLN A 150 9.68 12.41 -10.11
CA GLN A 150 9.32 11.37 -11.06
C GLN A 150 8.49 10.34 -10.31
N ILE A 151 7.19 10.35 -10.56
CA ILE A 151 6.26 9.47 -9.89
C ILE A 151 6.30 8.11 -10.58
N ILE A 152 6.56 7.08 -9.79
CA ILE A 152 6.57 5.68 -10.23
C ILE A 152 5.39 4.88 -9.67
N GLY A 153 4.64 5.45 -8.73
CA GLY A 153 3.57 4.73 -8.06
C GLY A 153 2.85 5.54 -6.99
N VAL A 154 2.00 4.83 -6.25
CA VAL A 154 1.20 5.37 -5.15
C VAL A 154 1.24 4.43 -3.95
N VAL A 155 0.96 4.98 -2.78
CA VAL A 155 0.80 4.24 -1.52
C VAL A 155 -0.28 4.92 -0.68
N SER A 156 -1.01 4.15 0.10
CA SER A 156 -2.01 4.70 1.00
C SER A 156 -1.36 5.61 2.04
N SER A 157 -2.07 6.66 2.46
CA SER A 157 -1.63 7.49 3.58
C SER A 157 -2.00 6.91 4.95
N SER A 158 -2.73 5.78 4.98
CA SER A 158 -3.25 5.18 6.20
C SER A 158 -2.21 4.28 6.89
N THR A 159 -1.85 4.60 8.13
CA THR A 159 -0.97 3.78 8.98
C THR A 159 -1.70 2.65 9.71
N LYS A 160 -2.97 2.40 9.35
CA LYS A 160 -3.79 1.35 9.97
C LYS A 160 -3.25 -0.04 9.61
N LYS A 161 -3.40 -0.97 10.56
CA LYS A 161 -3.06 -2.38 10.36
C LYS A 161 -4.02 -3.03 9.36
N SER A 162 -3.47 -3.79 8.43
CA SER A 162 -4.22 -4.58 7.45
C SER A 162 -4.61 -5.95 8.00
N PHE A 163 -5.72 -6.50 7.53
CA PHE A 163 -6.07 -7.91 7.77
C PHE A 163 -5.31 -8.86 6.86
N ARG A 164 -4.95 -8.41 5.65
CA ARG A 164 -4.11 -9.15 4.70
C ARG A 164 -2.64 -8.74 4.82
N LEU A 165 -1.73 -9.61 4.44
CA LEU A 165 -0.36 -9.22 4.12
C LEU A 165 -0.28 -8.91 2.63
N TYR A 166 0.39 -7.83 2.28
CA TYR A 166 0.72 -7.49 0.89
C TYR A 166 2.22 -7.22 0.80
N ASN A 167 2.95 -8.03 0.04
CA ASN A 167 4.41 -7.98 -0.03
C ASN A 167 5.06 -7.93 1.37
N ASP A 168 4.63 -8.84 2.25
CA ASP A 168 5.07 -8.96 3.65
C ASP A 168 4.79 -7.74 4.55
N ALA A 169 3.96 -6.80 4.09
CA ALA A 169 3.56 -5.63 4.86
C ALA A 169 2.17 -5.80 5.52
N GLU A 170 2.11 -5.49 6.82
CA GLU A 170 0.89 -5.49 7.65
C GLU A 170 0.23 -4.11 7.78
N SER A 171 0.64 -3.10 7.01
CA SER A 171 0.15 -1.72 7.14
C SER A 171 -0.01 -1.08 5.77
N TYR A 172 -1.07 -0.29 5.56
CA TYR A 172 -1.42 0.21 4.23
C TYR A 172 -0.43 1.26 3.70
N ASP A 173 0.23 2.00 4.57
CA ASP A 173 1.34 2.92 4.28
C ASP A 173 2.61 2.21 3.78
N LYS A 174 2.63 0.88 3.86
CA LYS A 174 3.69 0.01 3.35
C LYS A 174 3.21 -0.88 2.19
N TRP A 175 1.95 -0.76 1.78
CA TRP A 175 1.45 -1.41 0.58
C TRP A 175 1.87 -0.61 -0.64
N LEU A 176 3.09 -0.86 -1.08
CA LEU A 176 3.71 -0.11 -2.17
C LEU A 176 3.18 -0.60 -3.51
N PHE A 177 2.61 0.32 -4.30
CA PHE A 177 2.16 0.06 -5.66
C PHE A 177 2.97 0.93 -6.63
N PHE A 178 4.05 0.38 -7.20
CA PHE A 178 4.89 1.13 -8.14
C PHE A 178 5.37 0.28 -9.32
N TYR A 179 5.72 0.98 -10.41
CA TYR A 179 6.26 0.38 -11.61
C TYR A 179 7.69 -0.13 -11.40
N GLY A 180 7.97 -1.36 -11.85
CA GLY A 180 9.29 -2.00 -11.69
C GLY A 180 9.51 -2.64 -10.31
N GLN A 181 8.45 -2.88 -9.55
CA GLN A 181 8.52 -3.58 -8.26
C GLN A 181 8.93 -5.04 -8.44
N ASP A 182 9.96 -5.46 -7.69
CA ASP A 182 10.35 -6.87 -7.58
C ASP A 182 9.68 -7.48 -6.33
N PRO A 183 8.88 -8.56 -6.46
CA PRO A 183 8.23 -9.19 -5.31
C PRO A 183 9.21 -9.75 -4.28
N LYS A 184 10.49 -9.92 -4.61
CA LYS A 184 11.51 -10.47 -3.70
C LYS A 184 12.33 -9.38 -2.99
N GLN A 185 12.18 -8.12 -3.36
CA GLN A 185 12.93 -7.00 -2.76
C GLN A 185 11.98 -5.88 -2.33
N THR A 186 11.88 -5.66 -1.03
CA THR A 186 11.22 -4.49 -0.47
C THR A 186 12.19 -3.31 -0.47
N PRO A 187 11.90 -2.21 -1.20
CA PRO A 187 12.77 -1.04 -1.20
C PRO A 187 12.76 -0.35 0.17
N GLU A 188 13.83 0.37 0.48
CA GLU A 188 13.87 1.25 1.63
C GLU A 188 12.91 2.44 1.42
N ILE A 189 11.99 2.64 2.37
CA ILE A 189 10.97 3.69 2.32
C ILE A 189 11.49 4.92 3.06
N ILE A 190 11.67 6.03 2.34
CA ILE A 190 12.03 7.32 2.92
C ILE A 190 10.80 8.22 2.84
N TYR A 191 10.31 8.71 3.98
CA TYR A 191 9.18 9.64 4.00
C TYR A 191 9.68 11.08 3.85
N TYR A 192 9.04 11.84 2.98
CA TYR A 192 9.35 13.25 2.78
C TYR A 192 9.10 14.06 4.07
N GLY A 193 10.13 14.78 4.53
CA GLY A 193 10.07 15.61 5.73
C GLY A 193 10.37 14.90 7.05
N GLN A 194 10.62 13.57 7.04
CA GLN A 194 11.17 12.88 8.21
C GLN A 194 12.70 12.77 8.08
N GLU A 195 13.42 13.25 9.10
CA GLU A 195 14.84 12.92 9.26
C GLU A 195 14.95 11.40 9.43
N THR A 196 15.85 10.77 8.65
CA THR A 196 16.07 9.33 8.65
C THR A 196 16.34 8.84 10.06
N THR A 197 15.37 8.18 10.69
CA THR A 197 15.65 7.38 11.90
C THR A 197 15.98 5.98 11.42
N PRO A 198 17.27 5.58 11.36
CA PRO A 198 17.62 4.20 11.05
C PRO A 198 17.06 3.30 12.15
N LYS A 199 16.11 2.43 11.79
CA LYS A 199 15.62 1.37 12.66
C LYS A 199 16.67 0.26 12.69
N GLY A 200 17.55 0.29 13.68
CA GLY A 200 18.57 -0.73 13.85
C GLY A 200 19.17 -0.73 15.25
N GLU A 201 18.40 -1.08 16.28
CA GLU A 201 18.98 -1.84 17.40
C GLU A 201 17.88 -2.66 18.12
N GLN A 202 17.72 -3.90 17.67
CA GLN A 202 17.15 -4.95 18.50
C GLN A 202 18.30 -5.67 19.21
N ASN A 203 18.22 -5.64 20.53
CA ASN A 203 18.48 -6.77 21.42
C ASN A 203 19.93 -7.16 21.75
N LYS A 204 20.33 -6.83 22.97
CA LYS A 204 21.00 -7.78 23.88
C LYS A 204 20.42 -7.65 25.29
N GLU A 205 19.36 -8.40 25.59
CA GLU A 205 19.18 -8.97 26.93
C GLU A 205 20.32 -9.98 27.19
N GLY A 206 20.96 -9.91 28.37
CA GLY A 206 21.92 -10.93 28.77
C GLY A 206 22.89 -10.57 29.90
N VAL A 207 22.38 -10.53 31.14
CA VAL A 207 22.96 -11.15 32.35
C VAL A 207 24.33 -10.66 32.86
N GLY A 208 24.39 -10.25 34.14
CA GLY A 208 25.67 -10.29 34.87
C GLY A 208 25.90 -9.50 36.17
N ASP A 209 24.89 -9.28 37.03
CA ASP A 209 24.99 -9.23 38.52
C ASP A 209 25.98 -8.22 39.21
N PRO A 210 26.10 -8.14 40.55
CA PRO A 210 25.99 -6.89 41.32
C PRO A 210 27.32 -6.46 42.00
N ASP A 211 27.24 -5.42 42.83
CA ASP A 211 28.27 -4.85 43.72
C ASP A 211 29.19 -3.77 43.12
N LEU A 212 28.91 -2.51 43.48
CA LEU A 212 29.76 -1.62 44.30
C LEU A 212 29.05 -0.31 44.63
#